data_AF-A0A961ATB0-F1
#
_entry.id   AF-A0A961ATB0-F1
#
_cell.length_a   1.000
_cell.length_b   1.000
_cell.length_c   1.000
_cell.angle_alpha   90.00
_cell.angle_beta   90.00
_cell.angle_gamma   90.00
#
_symmetry.space_group_name_H-M   'P 1'
#
loop_
_entity.id
_entity.type
_entity.pdbx_description
1 polymer ?
#
loop_
_entity_poly.entity_id
_entity_poly.type
_entity_poly.pdbx_seq_one_letter_code
_entity_poly.pdbx_strand_id
1 'polypeptide(L)'
;MTRPCYLAGLTLLIGLAACGSHLNAADDSETCHSELFEKTRLVYADDFEKGPINLDFWEIRQHSTWEIKDGVLTGSQSSKEFQEAMKEKGDLAHAGFKPVIWLKQVPRQFVCTLRVRYDGEDYIPRFPLIDLGHHIHTLTFSKEQTTLTIRKDVATIPVEAPHFSLN
;
A
#
# COMPACT_ATOMS: atom_id res chain seq x y z
N MET A 1 -78.47 -11.07 38.39
CA MET A 1 -77.05 -10.89 38.69
C MET A 1 -76.28 -10.79 37.39
N THR A 2 -75.63 -9.66 37.21
CA THR A 2 -75.08 -9.06 36.00
C THR A 2 -73.72 -9.67 35.62
N ARG A 3 -73.52 -9.92 34.31
CA ARG A 3 -72.18 -10.14 33.71
C ARG A 3 -71.47 -8.80 33.54
N PRO A 4 -70.15 -8.78 33.78
CA PRO A 4 -69.21 -8.18 32.83
C PRO A 4 -67.95 -9.09 32.71
N CYS A 5 -66.95 -8.92 31.88
CA CYS A 5 -66.58 -7.97 30.82
C CYS A 5 -65.52 -8.71 29.98
N TYR A 6 -65.57 -8.58 28.64
CA TYR A 6 -64.37 -8.78 27.81
C TYR A 6 -63.51 -7.52 27.94
N LEU A 7 -62.18 -7.64 28.03
CA LEU A 7 -61.30 -6.83 27.19
C LEU A 7 -59.88 -7.41 27.12
N ALA A 8 -59.41 -7.49 25.88
CA ALA A 8 -58.07 -7.89 25.48
C ALA A 8 -57.02 -6.87 25.94
N GLY A 9 -55.84 -7.37 26.28
CA GLY A 9 -54.66 -6.56 26.54
C GLY A 9 -53.42 -7.43 26.41
N LEU A 10 -52.91 -7.58 25.19
CA LEU A 10 -51.54 -8.05 24.97
C LEU A 10 -50.78 -6.94 24.25
N THR A 11 -50.12 -6.11 25.04
CA THR A 11 -49.22 -5.06 24.58
C THR A 11 -47.96 -5.74 24.02
N LEU A 12 -47.77 -5.67 22.71
CA LEU A 12 -46.53 -6.08 22.04
C LEU A 12 -45.47 -4.98 22.32
N LEU A 13 -44.63 -5.20 23.33
CA LEU A 13 -43.42 -4.41 23.55
C LEU A 13 -42.39 -4.80 22.49
N ILE A 14 -42.31 -4.02 21.41
CA ILE A 14 -41.17 -4.04 20.49
C ILE A 14 -40.00 -3.40 21.24
N GLY A 15 -39.19 -4.23 21.90
CA GLY A 15 -37.89 -3.83 22.40
C GLY A 15 -36.99 -3.54 21.21
N LEU A 16 -36.83 -2.26 20.88
CA LEU A 16 -35.71 -1.80 20.06
C LEU A 16 -34.44 -2.00 20.90
N ALA A 17 -33.84 -3.19 20.79
CA ALA A 17 -32.49 -3.41 21.26
C ALA A 17 -31.60 -2.49 20.40
N ALA A 18 -31.17 -1.38 21.00
CA ALA A 18 -30.10 -0.58 20.45
C ALA A 18 -28.88 -1.50 20.29
N CYS A 19 -28.66 -2.00 19.07
CA CYS A 19 -27.40 -2.55 18.66
C CYS A 19 -26.39 -1.40 18.74
N GLY A 20 -25.79 -1.23 19.92
CA GLY A 20 -24.54 -0.53 20.04
C GLY A 20 -23.57 -1.21 19.09
N SER A 21 -23.33 -0.57 17.95
CA SER A 21 -22.27 -0.95 17.04
C SER A 21 -20.97 -0.72 17.81
N HIS A 22 -20.53 -1.74 18.54
CA HIS A 22 -19.15 -1.81 18.98
C HIS A 22 -18.33 -1.88 17.69
N LEU A 23 -17.84 -0.72 17.25
CA LEU A 23 -16.71 -0.61 16.35
C LEU A 23 -15.50 -1.20 17.10
N ASN A 24 -15.47 -2.54 17.17
CA ASN A 24 -14.20 -3.23 17.20
C ASN A 24 -13.62 -2.98 15.82
N ALA A 25 -12.77 -1.96 15.71
CA ALA A 25 -11.76 -1.95 14.67
C ALA A 25 -11.05 -3.30 14.80
N ALA A 26 -11.31 -4.18 13.85
CA ALA A 26 -10.76 -5.51 13.84
C ALA A 26 -9.23 -5.38 13.87
N ASP A 27 -8.64 -5.82 14.99
CA ASP A 27 -7.22 -6.07 15.18
C ASP A 27 -6.84 -7.38 14.45
N ASP A 28 -7.31 -7.51 13.21
CA ASP A 28 -7.23 -8.71 12.34
C ASP A 28 -6.27 -8.48 11.15
N SER A 29 -5.35 -7.52 11.25
CA SER A 29 -4.09 -7.74 10.54
C SER A 29 -3.36 -8.80 11.35
N GLU A 30 -3.01 -9.94 10.77
CA GLU A 30 -1.87 -10.72 11.24
C GLU A 30 -0.76 -9.71 11.53
N THR A 31 -0.56 -9.39 12.82
CA THR A 31 0.37 -8.35 13.22
C THR A 31 1.71 -8.88 12.76
N CYS A 32 2.32 -8.22 11.76
CA CYS A 32 3.65 -8.56 11.28
C CYS A 32 4.57 -8.59 12.51
N HIS A 33 4.85 -9.79 13.00
CA HIS A 33 5.60 -9.99 14.23
C HIS A 33 7.06 -9.78 13.89
N SER A 34 7.56 -8.58 14.19
CA SER A 34 8.96 -8.28 13.94
C SER A 34 9.86 -9.09 14.88
N GLU A 35 10.86 -9.76 14.31
CA GLU A 35 11.93 -10.37 15.10
C GLU A 35 12.96 -9.34 15.59
N LEU A 36 12.93 -8.12 15.06
CA LEU A 36 13.92 -7.07 15.33
C LEU A 36 13.45 -6.05 16.37
N PHE A 37 12.14 -5.88 16.56
CA PHE A 37 11.57 -4.89 17.46
C PHE A 37 10.67 -5.56 18.50
N GLU A 38 10.94 -5.30 19.78
CA GLU A 38 10.11 -5.79 20.90
C GLU A 38 8.69 -5.20 20.86
N LYS A 39 8.56 -3.95 20.40
CA LYS A 39 7.29 -3.22 20.33
C LYS A 39 7.22 -2.36 19.08
N THR A 40 6.03 -2.31 18.48
CA THR A 40 5.72 -1.48 17.32
C THR A 40 4.52 -0.59 17.60
N ARG A 41 4.44 0.55 16.91
CA ARG A 41 3.27 1.42 16.87
C ARG A 41 2.89 1.66 15.42
N LEU A 42 1.60 1.56 15.11
CA LEU A 42 1.10 1.90 13.79
C LEU A 42 1.32 3.39 13.50
N VAL A 43 2.02 3.68 12.40
CA VAL A 43 2.27 5.05 11.92
C VAL A 43 1.32 5.40 10.77
N TYR A 44 1.16 4.47 9.84
CA TYR A 44 0.32 4.63 8.66
C TYR A 44 -0.15 3.26 8.18
N ALA A 45 -1.41 3.18 7.76
CA ALA A 45 -2.00 2.04 7.07
C ALA A 45 -3.03 2.57 6.08
N ASP A 46 -3.15 1.88 4.95
CA ASP A 46 -4.13 2.16 3.92
C ASP A 46 -4.48 0.84 3.25
N ASP A 47 -5.77 0.53 3.17
CA ASP A 47 -6.28 -0.65 2.47
C ASP A 47 -6.57 -0.37 0.99
N PHE A 48 -6.53 0.91 0.58
CA PHE A 48 -6.86 1.40 -0.75
C PHE A 48 -8.25 0.99 -1.24
N GLU A 49 -9.21 0.72 -0.36
CA GLU A 49 -10.57 0.32 -0.75
C GLU A 49 -11.39 1.50 -1.27
N LYS A 50 -11.27 2.68 -0.61
CA LYS A 50 -12.09 3.86 -0.91
C LYS A 50 -11.33 5.16 -0.63
N GLY A 51 -11.73 6.22 -1.33
CA GLY A 51 -11.26 7.58 -1.08
C GLY A 51 -10.09 8.01 -1.97
N PRO A 52 -9.62 9.25 -1.83
CA PRO A 52 -8.46 9.76 -2.56
C PRO A 52 -7.16 9.23 -1.94
N ILE A 53 -6.08 9.24 -2.73
CA ILE A 53 -4.73 8.98 -2.24
C ILE A 53 -4.39 9.97 -1.13
N ASN A 54 -3.89 9.47 0.01
CA ASN A 54 -3.41 10.32 1.09
C ASN A 54 -2.07 10.98 0.73
N LEU A 55 -2.11 12.22 0.23
CA LEU A 55 -0.93 12.96 -0.23
C LEU A 55 -0.07 13.55 0.91
N ASP A 56 -0.51 13.44 2.16
CA ASP A 56 0.34 13.76 3.32
C ASP A 56 1.44 12.70 3.46
N PHE A 57 1.10 11.43 3.17
CA PHE A 57 2.02 10.30 3.20
C PHE A 57 2.58 10.00 1.81
N TRP A 58 1.78 9.96 0.76
CA TRP A 58 2.26 9.63 -0.57
C TRP A 58 2.72 10.86 -1.35
N GLU A 59 3.83 10.75 -2.05
CA GLU A 59 4.31 11.75 -3.00
C GLU A 59 4.47 11.15 -4.38
N ILE A 60 3.69 11.65 -5.32
CA ILE A 60 3.76 11.28 -6.73
C ILE A 60 5.01 11.92 -7.34
N ARG A 61 5.87 11.11 -7.96
CA ARG A 61 7.14 11.57 -8.54
C ARG A 61 7.13 11.45 -10.06
N GLN A 62 8.00 12.23 -10.69
CA GLN A 62 8.27 12.22 -12.13
C GLN A 62 7.02 12.45 -13.00
N HIS A 63 5.98 13.12 -12.48
CA HIS A 63 4.68 13.30 -13.13
C HIS A 63 3.98 11.99 -13.52
N SER A 64 4.35 10.87 -12.88
CA SER A 64 3.65 9.61 -13.05
C SER A 64 2.21 9.74 -12.55
N THR A 65 1.30 8.92 -13.09
CA THR A 65 -0.09 8.93 -12.65
C THR A 65 -0.30 7.83 -11.61
N TRP A 66 -1.09 8.13 -10.59
CA TRP A 66 -1.45 7.18 -9.55
C TRP A 66 -2.92 7.35 -9.21
N GLU A 67 -3.63 6.23 -9.12
CA GLU A 67 -5.03 6.19 -8.76
C GLU A 67 -5.32 4.95 -7.91
N ILE A 68 -6.39 5.00 -7.12
CA ILE A 68 -6.92 3.83 -6.43
C ILE A 68 -7.94 3.18 -7.36
N LYS A 69 -7.69 1.93 -7.75
CA LYS A 69 -8.55 1.15 -8.64
C LYS A 69 -8.70 -0.26 -8.09
N ASP A 70 -9.95 -0.71 -7.94
CA ASP A 70 -10.30 -2.06 -7.50
C ASP A 70 -9.58 -2.50 -6.20
N GLY A 71 -9.48 -1.61 -5.21
CA GLY A 71 -8.79 -1.89 -3.94
C GLY A 71 -7.27 -1.79 -4.00
N VAL A 72 -6.69 -1.21 -5.07
CA VAL A 72 -5.24 -1.18 -5.30
C VAL A 72 -4.77 0.21 -5.72
N LEU A 73 -3.77 0.75 -5.01
CA LEU A 73 -3.02 1.91 -5.46
C LEU A 73 -2.19 1.55 -6.70
N THR A 74 -2.63 2.01 -7.87
CA THR A 74 -2.11 1.63 -9.18
C THR A 74 -1.38 2.81 -9.82
N GLY A 75 -0.13 2.58 -10.24
CA GLY A 75 0.71 3.59 -10.90
C GLY A 75 0.82 3.36 -12.41
N SER A 76 0.88 4.44 -13.19
CA SER A 76 1.17 4.43 -14.63
C SER A 76 2.19 5.50 -15.00
N GLN A 77 2.80 5.34 -16.18
CA GLN A 77 3.79 6.30 -16.70
C GLN A 77 3.22 7.71 -16.88
N SER A 78 4.10 8.70 -16.94
CA SER A 78 3.74 10.09 -17.19
C SER A 78 3.23 10.31 -18.62
N SER A 79 2.62 11.46 -18.88
CA SER A 79 2.14 11.82 -20.21
C SER A 79 3.29 11.88 -21.23
N LYS A 80 2.95 11.68 -22.51
CA LYS A 80 3.92 11.75 -23.61
C LYS A 80 4.57 13.13 -23.69
N GLU A 81 3.79 14.19 -23.48
CA GLU A 81 4.27 15.57 -23.49
C GLU A 81 5.32 15.81 -22.39
N PHE A 82 5.11 15.25 -21.19
CA PHE A 82 6.10 15.33 -20.11
C PHE A 82 7.36 14.54 -20.47
N GLN A 83 7.21 13.32 -20.98
CA GLN A 83 8.34 12.48 -21.40
C GLN A 83 9.19 13.17 -22.47
N GLU A 84 8.56 13.80 -23.47
CA GLU A 84 9.24 14.55 -24.53
C GLU A 84 9.95 15.79 -23.99
N ALA A 85 9.28 16.58 -23.14
CA ALA A 85 9.91 17.73 -22.50
C ALA A 85 11.14 17.36 -21.65
N MET A 86 11.12 16.20 -20.98
CA MET A 86 12.28 15.72 -20.21
C MET A 86 13.40 15.17 -21.10
N LYS A 87 13.07 14.54 -22.23
CA LYS A 87 14.05 14.14 -23.26
C LYS A 87 14.76 15.36 -23.84
N GLU A 88 14.02 16.41 -24.19
CA GLU A 88 14.58 17.68 -24.70
C GLU A 88 15.52 18.36 -23.69
N LYS A 89 15.20 18.25 -22.39
CA LYS A 89 16.06 18.72 -21.30
C LYS A 89 17.27 17.82 -21.02
N GLY A 90 17.35 16.64 -21.65
CA GLY A 90 18.41 15.65 -21.42
C GLY A 90 18.27 14.86 -20.11
N ASP A 91 17.13 14.93 -19.43
CA ASP A 91 16.90 14.24 -18.15
C ASP A 91 16.04 12.98 -18.34
N LEU A 92 16.65 11.96 -18.96
CA LEU A 92 16.00 10.68 -19.22
C LEU A 92 15.69 9.88 -17.95
N ALA A 93 16.42 10.10 -16.86
CA ALA A 93 16.25 9.37 -15.61
C ALA A 93 14.95 9.75 -14.89
N HIS A 94 14.49 10.99 -15.07
CA HIS A 94 13.25 11.51 -14.49
C HIS A 94 12.16 11.77 -15.53
N ALA A 95 12.29 11.19 -16.72
CA ALA A 95 11.35 11.39 -17.80
C ALA A 95 9.99 10.71 -17.58
N GLY A 96 9.81 9.91 -16.51
CA GLY A 96 8.51 9.35 -16.18
C GLY A 96 8.08 8.17 -17.06
N PHE A 97 9.04 7.45 -17.64
CA PHE A 97 8.78 6.19 -18.38
C PHE A 97 8.26 5.06 -17.49
N LYS A 98 8.42 5.21 -16.18
CA LYS A 98 8.03 4.22 -15.17
C LYS A 98 7.30 4.96 -14.06
N PRO A 99 6.24 4.36 -13.48
CA PRO A 99 5.57 4.96 -12.33
C PRO A 99 6.51 5.01 -11.13
N VAL A 100 6.55 6.15 -10.43
CA VAL A 100 7.35 6.32 -9.21
C VAL A 100 6.53 7.08 -8.17
N ILE A 101 6.38 6.50 -6.99
CA ILE A 101 5.75 7.13 -5.83
C ILE A 101 6.61 6.92 -4.59
N TRP A 102 6.62 7.89 -3.68
CA TRP A 102 7.31 7.80 -2.41
C TRP A 102 6.32 7.75 -1.26
N LEU A 103 6.55 6.87 -0.29
CA LEU A 103 5.93 6.94 1.02
C LEU A 103 6.80 7.84 1.91
N LYS A 104 6.30 9.04 2.21
CA LYS A 104 6.88 10.02 3.12
C LYS A 104 6.53 9.70 4.57
N GLN A 105 7.16 10.43 5.50
CA GLN A 105 6.92 10.33 6.95
C GLN A 105 7.23 8.95 7.54
N VAL A 106 8.11 8.19 6.88
CA VAL A 106 8.62 6.92 7.40
C VAL A 106 9.65 7.21 8.52
N PRO A 107 9.47 6.67 9.74
CA PRO A 107 10.44 6.84 10.82
C PRO A 107 11.81 6.25 10.46
N ARG A 108 12.86 6.68 11.16
CA ARG A 108 14.23 6.15 10.96
C ARG A 108 14.34 4.63 11.15
N GLN A 109 13.52 4.07 12.05
CA GLN A 109 13.42 2.64 12.31
C GLN A 109 11.96 2.25 12.17
N PHE A 110 11.67 1.30 11.30
CA PHE A 110 10.29 0.95 10.97
C PHE A 110 10.18 -0.51 10.55
N VAL A 111 8.96 -1.02 10.63
CA VAL A 111 8.52 -2.24 9.98
C VAL A 111 7.55 -1.82 8.88
N CYS A 112 7.72 -2.35 7.67
CA CYS A 112 6.84 -2.09 6.55
C CYS A 112 6.30 -3.41 6.01
N THR A 113 4.98 -3.54 5.96
CA THR A 113 4.29 -4.66 5.32
C THR A 113 3.55 -4.12 4.11
N LEU A 114 3.77 -4.73 2.96
CA LEU A 114 3.21 -4.32 1.68
C LEU A 114 2.84 -5.54 0.86
N ARG A 115 1.77 -5.42 0.08
CA ARG A 115 1.44 -6.32 -1.02
C ARG A 115 1.70 -5.55 -2.29
N VAL A 116 2.59 -6.05 -3.14
CA VAL A 116 2.98 -5.37 -4.39
C VAL A 116 2.79 -6.33 -5.54
N ARG A 117 2.24 -5.81 -6.63
CA ARG A 117 2.08 -6.49 -7.90
C ARG A 117 2.78 -5.69 -8.99
N TYR A 118 3.37 -6.38 -9.95
CA TYR A 118 3.98 -5.77 -11.13
C TYR A 118 3.22 -6.27 -12.36
N ASP A 119 2.52 -5.35 -13.03
CA ASP A 119 1.64 -5.65 -14.18
C ASP A 119 2.39 -5.53 -15.52
N GLY A 120 3.71 -5.71 -15.52
CA GLY A 120 4.53 -5.73 -16.74
C GLY A 120 4.69 -7.14 -17.32
N GLU A 121 4.72 -7.24 -18.64
CA GLU A 121 4.90 -8.53 -19.35
C GLU A 121 6.31 -9.12 -19.19
N ASP A 122 7.32 -8.28 -18.89
CA ASP A 122 8.70 -8.70 -18.67
C ASP A 122 9.38 -7.79 -17.64
N TYR A 123 10.44 -8.31 -16.99
CA TYR A 123 11.30 -7.49 -16.15
C TYR A 123 12.12 -6.56 -17.03
N ILE A 124 11.96 -5.26 -16.80
CA ILE A 124 12.81 -4.27 -17.44
C ILE A 124 14.02 -3.99 -16.53
N PRO A 125 15.20 -3.66 -17.08
CA PRO A 125 16.39 -3.44 -16.27
C PRO A 125 16.15 -2.50 -15.08
N ARG A 126 16.47 -3.02 -13.89
CA ARG A 126 16.32 -2.39 -12.56
C ARG A 126 14.89 -2.26 -12.03
N PHE A 127 13.86 -2.85 -12.64
CA PHE A 127 12.49 -2.73 -12.15
C PHE A 127 11.73 -4.08 -12.21
N PRO A 128 10.78 -4.32 -11.29
CA PRO A 128 10.40 -3.43 -10.18
C PRO A 128 11.49 -3.31 -9.12
N LEU A 129 11.43 -2.25 -8.31
CA LEU A 129 12.35 -2.03 -7.19
C LEU A 129 11.62 -1.41 -6.01
N ILE A 130 12.20 -1.58 -4.82
CA ILE A 130 11.83 -0.83 -3.61
C ILE A 130 13.10 -0.17 -3.08
N ASP A 131 13.07 1.16 -3.01
CA ASP A 131 14.16 1.95 -2.42
C ASP A 131 13.83 2.38 -1.00
N LEU A 132 14.79 2.19 -0.10
CA LEU A 132 14.74 2.66 1.28
C LEU A 132 15.78 3.76 1.47
N GLY A 133 15.30 4.97 1.79
CA GLY A 133 16.15 6.13 2.05
C GLY A 133 16.76 6.78 0.80
N HIS A 134 16.04 6.86 -0.32
CA HIS A 134 16.50 7.49 -1.58
C HIS A 134 17.79 6.84 -2.14
N HIS A 135 17.66 5.60 -2.63
CA HIS A 135 18.74 4.78 -3.20
C HIS A 135 19.89 4.41 -2.25
N ILE A 136 19.69 4.49 -0.92
CA ILE A 136 20.68 3.99 0.05
C ILE A 136 20.63 2.46 0.11
N HIS A 137 19.44 1.89 0.30
CA HIS A 137 19.21 0.46 0.22
C HIS A 137 18.17 0.18 -0.86
N THR A 138 18.43 -0.80 -1.71
CA THR A 138 17.56 -1.11 -2.85
C THR A 138 17.29 -2.60 -2.92
N LEU A 139 16.02 -2.96 -2.91
CA LEU A 139 15.55 -4.27 -3.32
C LEU A 139 15.25 -4.21 -4.82
N THR A 140 15.92 -5.03 -5.62
CA THR A 140 15.67 -5.13 -7.07
C THR A 140 15.18 -6.53 -7.38
N PHE A 141 14.14 -6.59 -8.22
CA PHE A 141 13.56 -7.84 -8.69
C PHE A 141 13.90 -8.04 -10.16
N SER A 142 14.28 -9.27 -10.51
CA SER A 142 14.57 -9.69 -11.88
C SER A 142 14.13 -11.13 -12.09
N LYS A 143 14.18 -11.58 -13.34
CA LYS A 143 13.89 -12.96 -13.71
C LYS A 143 14.86 -13.95 -13.05
N GLU A 144 16.13 -13.56 -12.94
CA GLU A 144 17.20 -14.43 -12.45
C GLU A 144 17.22 -14.47 -10.92
N GLN A 145 17.08 -13.31 -10.28
CA GLN A 145 17.21 -13.19 -8.83
C GLN A 145 16.54 -11.93 -8.28
N THR A 146 16.23 -11.97 -6.98
CA THR A 146 16.01 -10.77 -6.20
C THR A 146 17.31 -10.39 -5.49
N THR A 147 17.65 -9.11 -5.45
CA THR A 147 18.87 -8.62 -4.79
C THR A 147 18.55 -7.55 -3.78
N LEU A 148 19.15 -7.64 -2.59
CA LEU A 148 19.23 -6.53 -1.64
C LEU A 148 20.62 -5.89 -1.75
N THR A 149 20.66 -4.63 -2.19
CA THR A 149 21.88 -3.81 -2.14
C THR A 149 21.85 -2.94 -0.90
N ILE A 150 22.83 -3.10 -0.02
CA ILE A 150 22.94 -2.36 1.24
C ILE A 150 24.00 -1.30 1.09
N ARG A 151 23.64 -0.01 1.22
CA ARG A 151 24.50 1.17 1.00
C ARG A 151 25.21 1.04 -0.33
N LYS A 152 24.71 1.70 -1.37
CA LYS A 152 25.29 1.73 -2.73
C LYS A 152 26.80 1.41 -2.72
N ASP A 153 27.13 0.18 -3.11
CA ASP A 153 28.48 -0.40 -3.23
C ASP A 153 29.16 -1.02 -1.97
N VAL A 154 28.44 -1.27 -0.86
CA VAL A 154 29.01 -1.96 0.32
C VAL A 154 28.78 -3.46 0.27
N ALA A 155 27.55 -3.91 0.02
CA ALA A 155 27.25 -5.33 -0.12
C ALA A 155 26.01 -5.54 -1.01
N THR A 156 26.09 -6.55 -1.87
CA THR A 156 24.95 -7.08 -2.62
C THR A 156 24.70 -8.50 -2.14
N ILE A 157 23.53 -8.74 -1.58
CA ILE A 157 23.13 -10.04 -1.04
C ILE A 157 22.07 -10.61 -1.98
N PRO A 158 22.37 -11.69 -2.72
CA PRO A 158 21.34 -12.44 -3.42
C PRO A 158 20.48 -13.20 -2.41
N VAL A 159 19.18 -13.32 -2.69
CA VAL A 159 18.31 -14.25 -1.96
C VAL A 159 18.26 -15.59 -2.69
N GLU A 160 17.96 -16.67 -1.96
CA GLU A 160 18.01 -18.05 -2.49
C GLU A 160 16.99 -18.30 -3.61
N ALA A 161 15.89 -17.54 -3.67
CA ALA A 161 14.88 -17.64 -4.71
C ALA A 161 14.31 -16.25 -5.08
N PRO A 162 13.79 -16.05 -6.32
CA PRO A 162 13.10 -14.82 -6.69
C PRO A 162 11.87 -14.59 -5.82
N HIS A 163 11.80 -13.45 -5.11
CA HIS A 163 10.70 -13.11 -4.20
C HIS A 163 9.56 -12.33 -4.88
N PHE A 164 9.59 -12.23 -6.20
CA PHE A 164 8.59 -11.50 -6.96
C PHE A 164 8.44 -12.18 -8.32
N SER A 165 7.42 -13.02 -8.48
CA SER A 165 7.12 -13.67 -9.77
C SER A 165 6.22 -12.76 -10.60
N LEU A 166 6.39 -12.77 -11.93
CA LEU A 166 5.40 -12.20 -12.85
C LEU A 166 4.11 -13.04 -12.78
N ASN A 167 2.97 -12.39 -13.00
CA ASN A 167 1.68 -13.07 -13.11
C ASN A 167 1.54 -13.79 -14.46
#